data_AF-A0A523G5D4-F1
#
_entry.id   AF-A0A523G5D4-F1
#
_cell.length_a   1.000
_cell.length_b   1.000
_cell.length_c   1.000
_cell.angle_alpha   90.00
_cell.angle_beta   90.00
_cell.angle_gamma   90.00
#
_symmetry.space_group_name_H-M   'P 1'
#
loop_
_entity.id
_entity.type
_entity.pdbx_description
1 polymer ?
#
loop_
_entity_poly.entity_id
_entity_poly.type
_entity_poly.pdbx_seq_one_letter_code
_entity_poly.pdbx_strand_id
1 'polypeptide(L)'
;MMEVFLPEWAPNLHPLIIHFPIVLLVVAVFTSFVEVILAKEWIYRSRISLYILGTLSALVTVLTGRQAADSVSPPFSAEITMSKHSDMGHYTLYFFLALTLAQLLVLRYGKSNKILVRILLFIAGMGGLILLFQTGDLGAKLVYKYGVGINQ
;
A
#
# COMPACT_ATOMS: atom_id res chain seq x y z
N MET A 1 27.95 3.84 -0.11
CA MET A 1 27.71 3.49 1.32
C MET A 1 26.34 2.81 1.57
N MET A 2 25.60 2.37 0.53
CA MET A 2 24.36 1.58 0.68
C MET A 2 24.53 0.08 0.40
N GLU A 3 25.71 -0.36 -0.05
CA GLU A 3 25.98 -1.77 -0.40
C GLU A 3 26.01 -2.73 0.80
N VAL A 4 25.94 -2.23 2.05
CA VAL A 4 26.17 -3.07 3.25
C VAL A 4 24.90 -3.74 3.80
N PHE A 5 23.69 -3.42 3.29
CA PHE A 5 22.43 -3.86 3.92
C PHE A 5 21.47 -4.68 3.05
N LEU A 6 21.80 -4.95 1.79
CA LEU A 6 20.96 -5.80 0.93
C LEU A 6 21.54 -7.23 0.87
N PRO A 7 20.70 -8.27 0.94
CA PRO A 7 21.13 -9.63 0.63
C PRO A 7 21.71 -9.70 -0.79
N GLU A 8 22.74 -10.53 -1.01
CA GLU A 8 23.39 -10.66 -2.33
C GLU A 8 22.41 -11.02 -3.47
N TRP A 9 21.31 -11.70 -3.16
CA TRP A 9 20.28 -12.08 -4.12
C TRP A 9 19.27 -10.96 -4.43
N ALA A 10 19.24 -9.87 -3.65
CA ALA A 10 18.25 -8.81 -3.78
C ALA A 10 18.78 -7.67 -4.65
N PRO A 11 18.27 -7.48 -5.89
CA PRO A 11 18.80 -6.48 -6.80
C PRO A 11 18.49 -5.04 -6.34
N ASN A 12 17.45 -4.86 -5.55
CA ASN A 12 17.07 -3.58 -4.95
C ASN A 12 16.13 -3.82 -3.75
N LEU A 13 15.85 -2.74 -3.02
CA LEU A 13 15.08 -2.78 -1.79
C LEU A 13 13.57 -2.96 -2.02
N HIS A 14 13.04 -2.63 -3.20
CA HIS A 14 11.60 -2.50 -3.43
C HIS A 14 10.82 -3.81 -3.15
N PRO A 15 11.20 -4.99 -3.66
CA PRO A 15 10.52 -6.26 -3.36
C PRO A 15 10.48 -6.63 -1.87
N LEU A 16 11.43 -6.13 -1.07
CA LEU A 16 11.44 -6.37 0.37
C LEU A 16 10.39 -5.49 1.07
N ILE A 17 10.26 -4.24 0.63
CA ILE A 17 9.43 -3.23 1.29
C ILE A 17 7.95 -3.33 0.91
N ILE A 18 7.59 -3.87 -0.26
CA ILE A 18 6.18 -3.99 -0.70
C ILE A 18 5.28 -4.76 0.29
N HIS A 19 5.84 -5.67 1.10
CA HIS A 19 5.07 -6.48 2.05
C HIS A 19 4.43 -5.63 3.15
N PHE A 20 5.08 -4.54 3.55
CA PHE A 20 4.60 -3.68 4.63
C PHE A 20 3.27 -3.00 4.29
N PRO A 21 3.13 -2.20 3.21
CA PRO A 21 1.85 -1.61 2.88
C PRO A 21 0.79 -2.67 2.56
N ILE A 22 1.16 -3.78 1.93
CA ILE A 22 0.21 -4.86 1.62
C ILE A 22 -0.43 -5.39 2.90
N VAL A 23 0.38 -5.86 3.85
CA VAL A 23 -0.13 -6.48 5.08
C VAL A 23 -0.80 -5.44 5.97
N LEU A 24 -0.17 -4.28 6.18
CA LEU A 24 -0.71 -3.26 7.09
C LEU A 24 -2.06 -2.72 6.63
N LEU A 25 -2.23 -2.46 5.33
CA LEU A 25 -3.48 -1.92 4.80
C LEU A 25 -4.59 -2.98 4.74
N VAL A 26 -4.27 -4.23 4.40
CA VAL A 26 -5.23 -5.35 4.49
C VAL A 26 -5.71 -5.53 5.93
N VAL A 27 -4.79 -5.55 6.90
CA VAL A 27 -5.13 -5.66 8.32
C VAL A 27 -5.89 -4.42 8.82
N ALA A 28 -5.58 -3.22 8.32
CA ALA A 28 -6.33 -2.00 8.63
C ALA A 28 -7.81 -2.09 8.18
N VAL A 29 -8.05 -2.59 6.97
CA VAL A 29 -9.40 -2.76 6.42
C VAL A 29 -10.15 -3.86 7.17
N PHE A 30 -9.49 -4.98 7.48
CA PHE A 30 -10.07 -6.01 8.34
C PHE A 30 -10.42 -5.47 9.74
N THR A 31 -9.52 -4.69 10.35
CA THR A 31 -9.77 -4.05 11.65
C THR A 31 -10.92 -3.05 11.56
N SER A 32 -11.11 -2.40 10.41
CA SER A 32 -12.27 -1.54 10.13
C SER A 32 -13.58 -2.33 10.15
N PHE A 33 -13.61 -3.54 9.56
CA PHE A 33 -14.75 -4.43 9.64
C PHE A 33 -15.06 -4.85 11.09
N VAL A 34 -14.03 -5.26 11.84
CA VAL A 34 -14.18 -5.62 13.26
C VAL A 34 -14.70 -4.44 14.09
N GLU A 35 -14.23 -3.21 13.81
CA GLU A 35 -14.71 -2.00 14.48
C GLU A 35 -16.20 -1.74 14.23
N VAL A 36 -16.70 -1.98 13.02
CA VAL A 36 -18.12 -1.84 12.69
C VAL A 36 -18.98 -2.71 13.60
N ILE A 37 -18.52 -3.93 13.93
CA ILE A 37 -19.25 -4.91 14.75
C ILE A 37 -19.09 -4.63 16.25
N LEU A 38 -17.84 -4.46 16.72
CA LEU A 38 -17.54 -4.44 18.15
C LEU A 38 -17.54 -3.03 18.76
N ALA A 39 -17.34 -1.99 17.94
CA ALA A 39 -17.35 -0.58 18.32
C ALA A 39 -16.51 -0.25 19.59
N LYS A 40 -15.36 -0.92 19.77
CA LYS A 40 -14.47 -0.68 20.91
C LYS A 40 -13.41 0.37 20.57
N GLU A 41 -13.15 1.26 21.52
CA GLU A 41 -12.16 2.34 21.39
C GLU A 41 -10.75 1.85 21.02
N TRP A 42 -10.30 0.73 21.59
CA TRP A 42 -8.98 0.18 21.27
C TRP A 42 -8.87 -0.32 19.82
N ILE A 43 -9.97 -0.83 19.24
CA ILE A 43 -10.03 -1.28 17.84
C ILE A 43 -9.98 -0.06 16.92
N TYR A 44 -10.73 0.98 17.27
CA TYR A 44 -10.72 2.26 16.55
C TYR A 44 -9.32 2.88 16.48
N ARG A 45 -8.60 2.94 17.61
CA ARG A 45 -7.20 3.41 17.65
C ARG A 45 -6.27 2.54 16.84
N SER A 46 -6.37 1.21 16.99
CA SER A 46 -5.55 0.24 16.26
C SER A 46 -5.73 0.39 14.75
N ARG A 47 -6.97 0.52 14.29
CA ARG A 47 -7.31 0.76 12.88
C ARG A 47 -6.64 2.02 12.34
N ILE A 48 -6.74 3.15 13.04
CA ILE A 48 -6.10 4.41 12.62
C ILE A 48 -4.59 4.26 12.56
N SER A 49 -3.97 3.66 13.58
CA SER A 49 -2.52 3.41 13.59
C SER A 49 -2.08 2.54 12.40
N LEU A 50 -2.84 1.49 12.06
CA LEU A 50 -2.57 0.64 10.90
C LEU A 50 -2.67 1.40 9.59
N TYR A 51 -3.68 2.26 9.41
CA TYR A 51 -3.77 3.11 8.21
C TYR A 51 -2.60 4.10 8.09
N ILE A 52 -2.18 4.71 9.19
CA ILE A 52 -1.01 5.61 9.21
C ILE A 52 0.25 4.84 8.80
N LEU A 53 0.54 3.73 9.47
CA LEU A 53 1.74 2.93 9.19
C LEU A 53 1.72 2.31 7.79
N GLY A 54 0.56 1.83 7.34
CA GLY A 54 0.36 1.31 5.99
C GLY A 54 0.54 2.38 4.92
N THR A 55 0.05 3.60 5.14
CA THR A 55 0.22 4.72 4.20
C THR A 55 1.67 5.21 4.15
N LEU A 56 2.33 5.34 5.31
CA LEU A 56 3.73 5.72 5.37
C LEU A 56 4.63 4.68 4.69
N SER A 57 4.37 3.39 4.91
CA SER A 57 5.10 2.33 4.21
C SER A 57 4.78 2.30 2.70
N ALA A 58 3.56 2.64 2.27
CA ALA A 58 3.23 2.80 0.85
C ALA A 58 4.01 3.96 0.22
N LEU A 59 4.19 5.07 0.93
CA LEU A 59 5.03 6.18 0.49
C LEU A 59 6.49 5.72 0.28
N VAL A 60 7.07 5.03 1.27
CA VAL A 60 8.42 4.45 1.15
C VAL A 60 8.50 3.46 -0.01
N THR A 61 7.45 2.67 -0.23
CA THR A 61 7.38 1.68 -1.32
C THR A 61 7.40 2.35 -2.70
N VAL A 62 6.67 3.46 -2.88
CA VAL A 62 6.70 4.23 -4.13
C VAL A 62 8.08 4.85 -4.37
N LEU A 63 8.71 5.41 -3.33
CA LEU A 63 10.05 5.99 -3.43
C LEU A 63 11.11 4.93 -3.81
N THR A 64 11.09 3.78 -3.14
CA THR A 64 11.99 2.66 -3.45
C THR A 64 11.67 2.03 -4.81
N GLY A 65 10.41 2.02 -5.24
CA GLY A 65 10.01 1.54 -6.57
C GLY A 65 10.53 2.43 -7.69
N ARG A 66 10.53 3.76 -7.49
CA ARG A 66 11.16 4.69 -8.43
C ARG A 66 12.66 4.44 -8.55
N GLN A 67 13.36 4.29 -7.42
CA GLN A 67 14.78 3.95 -7.42
C GLN A 67 15.04 2.59 -8.11
N ALA A 68 14.16 1.61 -7.89
CA ALA A 68 14.27 0.31 -8.55
C ALA A 68 14.09 0.42 -10.07
N ALA A 69 13.17 1.25 -10.55
CA ALA A 69 12.97 1.49 -11.97
C ALA A 69 14.22 2.04 -12.67
N ASP A 70 14.98 2.90 -12.00
CA ASP A 70 16.25 3.44 -12.52
C ASP A 70 17.37 2.38 -12.54
N SER A 71 17.23 1.30 -11.77
CA SER A 71 18.23 0.22 -11.67
C SER A 71 17.98 -0.97 -12.60
N VAL A 72 16.84 -1.01 -13.30
CA VAL A 72 16.45 -2.13 -14.17
C VAL A 72 16.28 -1.68 -15.62
N SER A 73 16.64 -2.56 -16.56
CA SER A 73 16.34 -2.38 -17.98
C SER A 73 15.27 -3.39 -18.40
N PRO A 74 13.97 -3.04 -18.31
CA PRO A 74 12.90 -3.95 -18.69
C PRO A 74 12.90 -4.21 -20.21
N PRO A 75 12.48 -5.40 -20.68
CA PRO A 75 12.24 -5.60 -22.10
C PRO A 75 11.13 -4.66 -22.60
N PHE A 76 11.15 -4.29 -23.89
CA PHE A 76 10.15 -3.40 -24.49
C PHE A 76 8.70 -3.86 -24.22
N SER A 77 8.46 -5.18 -24.17
CA SER A 77 7.16 -5.77 -23.88
C SER A 77 6.65 -5.53 -22.44
N ALA A 78 7.52 -5.10 -21.53
CA ALA A 78 7.22 -4.82 -20.12
C ALA A 78 7.04 -3.32 -19.82
N GLU A 79 7.53 -2.40 -20.66
CA GLU A 79 7.53 -0.95 -20.37
C GLU A 79 6.13 -0.40 -20.04
N ILE A 80 5.11 -0.77 -20.83
CA ILE A 80 3.72 -0.37 -20.57
C ILE A 80 3.22 -0.91 -19.24
N THR A 81 3.58 -2.16 -18.89
CA THR A 81 3.19 -2.76 -17.61
C THR A 81 3.90 -2.06 -16.45
N MET A 82 5.17 -1.67 -16.63
CA MET A 82 5.96 -0.97 -15.62
C MET A 82 5.40 0.42 -15.35
N SER A 83 5.06 1.15 -16.41
CA SER A 83 4.40 2.46 -16.30
C SER A 83 3.06 2.34 -15.58
N LYS A 84 2.20 1.39 -15.98
CA LYS A 84 0.91 1.15 -15.30
C LYS A 84 1.07 0.74 -13.83
N HIS A 85 2.07 -0.08 -13.51
CA HIS A 85 2.38 -0.47 -12.13
C HIS A 85 2.76 0.76 -11.31
N SER A 86 3.62 1.63 -11.84
CA SER A 86 4.01 2.89 -11.20
C SER A 86 2.80 3.79 -10.97
N ASP A 87 1.94 3.98 -11.98
CA ASP A 87 0.73 4.80 -11.86
C ASP A 87 -0.22 4.25 -10.79
N MET A 88 -0.48 2.94 -10.81
CA MET A 88 -1.32 2.28 -9.80
C MET A 88 -0.73 2.37 -8.39
N GLY A 89 0.60 2.29 -8.26
CA GLY A 89 1.30 2.53 -7.00
C GLY A 89 1.05 3.94 -6.45
N HIS A 90 1.13 4.96 -7.30
CA HIS A 90 0.82 6.34 -6.91
C HIS A 90 -0.67 6.52 -6.57
N TYR A 91 -1.58 5.95 -7.36
CA TYR A 91 -3.02 6.02 -7.07
C TYR A 91 -3.37 5.33 -5.75
N THR A 92 -2.77 4.18 -5.48
CA THR A 92 -2.90 3.48 -4.20
C THR A 92 -2.41 4.36 -3.05
N LEU A 93 -1.23 4.95 -3.17
CA LEU A 93 -0.68 5.87 -2.17
C LEU A 93 -1.61 7.06 -1.93
N TYR A 94 -2.03 7.77 -2.98
CA TYR A 94 -2.88 8.95 -2.85
C TYR A 94 -4.24 8.61 -2.24
N PHE A 95 -4.82 7.47 -2.63
CA PHE A 95 -6.08 6.99 -2.06
C PHE A 95 -5.95 6.73 -0.56
N PHE A 96 -4.96 5.95 -0.13
CA PHE A 96 -4.79 5.63 1.28
C PHE A 96 -4.30 6.84 2.10
N LEU A 97 -3.58 7.77 1.50
CA LEU A 97 -3.26 9.05 2.11
C LEU A 97 -4.53 9.87 2.38
N ALA A 98 -5.38 10.04 1.37
CA ALA A 98 -6.65 10.74 1.52
C ALA A 98 -7.55 10.07 2.56
N LEU A 99 -7.65 8.74 2.53
CA LEU A 99 -8.44 7.97 3.48
C LEU A 99 -7.88 8.07 4.91
N THR A 100 -6.56 8.03 5.09
CA THR A 100 -5.92 8.21 6.40
C THR A 100 -6.17 9.61 6.95
N LEU A 101 -6.03 10.64 6.12
CA LEU A 101 -6.33 12.02 6.51
C LEU A 101 -7.81 12.20 6.87
N ALA A 102 -8.73 11.63 6.09
CA ALA A 102 -10.17 11.67 6.39
C ALA A 102 -10.48 11.05 7.76
N GLN A 103 -9.84 9.93 8.10
CA GLN A 103 -9.99 9.31 9.42
C GLN A 103 -9.45 10.18 10.56
N LEU A 104 -8.30 10.83 10.36
CA LEU A 104 -7.73 11.75 11.34
C LEU A 104 -8.62 12.99 11.54
N LEU A 105 -9.26 13.49 10.49
CA LEU A 105 -10.25 14.56 10.60
C LEU A 105 -11.50 14.12 11.36
N VAL A 106 -11.99 12.90 11.10
CA VAL A 106 -13.10 12.30 11.87
C VAL A 106 -12.73 12.15 13.34
N LEU A 107 -11.49 11.74 13.65
CA LEU A 107 -10.98 11.66 15.02
C LEU A 107 -10.95 13.04 15.71
N ARG A 108 -10.52 14.08 14.99
CA ARG A 108 -10.33 15.41 15.56
C ARG A 108 -11.61 16.22 15.72
N TYR A 109 -12.53 16.11 14.77
CA TYR A 109 -13.70 16.99 14.62
C TYR A 109 -15.02 16.24 14.47
N GLY A 110 -14.98 14.96 14.13
CA GLY A 110 -16.17 14.17 13.80
C GLY A 110 -16.81 13.47 15.00
N LYS A 111 -18.07 13.07 14.85
CA LYS A 111 -18.72 12.11 15.76
C LYS A 111 -18.33 10.68 15.34
N SER A 112 -17.13 10.25 15.70
CA SER A 112 -16.58 8.91 15.37
C SER A 112 -17.49 7.75 15.81
N ASN A 113 -18.35 7.96 16.82
CA ASN A 113 -19.27 6.94 17.34
C ASN A 113 -20.46 6.59 16.44
N LYS A 114 -20.68 7.30 15.32
CA LYS A 114 -21.79 7.00 14.41
C LYS A 114 -21.48 5.76 13.56
N ILE A 115 -22.33 4.75 13.64
CA ILE A 115 -22.23 3.51 12.85
C ILE A 115 -22.09 3.76 11.34
N LEU A 116 -22.81 4.76 10.81
CA LEU A 116 -22.74 5.12 9.40
C LEU A 116 -21.33 5.57 8.98
N VAL A 117 -20.63 6.33 9.84
CA VAL A 117 -19.26 6.78 9.55
C VAL A 117 -18.30 5.58 9.49
N ARG A 118 -18.44 4.63 10.43
CA ARG A 118 -17.64 3.40 10.44
C ARG A 118 -17.86 2.57 9.18
N ILE A 119 -19.11 2.40 8.76
CA ILE A 119 -19.48 1.67 7.53
C ILE A 119 -18.88 2.35 6.30
N LEU A 120 -19.01 3.67 6.17
CA LEU A 120 -18.47 4.41 5.02
C LEU A 120 -16.94 4.31 4.94
N LEU A 121 -16.24 4.42 6.08
CA LEU A 121 -14.78 4.26 6.13
C LEU A 121 -14.34 2.83 5.80
N PHE A 122 -15.09 1.82 6.25
CA PHE A 122 -14.84 0.43 5.89
C PHE A 122 -15.02 0.19 4.38
N ILE A 123 -16.12 0.67 3.79
CA ILE A 123 -16.37 0.55 2.34
C ILE A 123 -15.29 1.27 1.54
N ALA A 124 -14.88 2.47 1.97
CA ALA A 124 -13.76 3.17 1.35
C ALA A 124 -12.46 2.36 1.43
N GLY A 125 -12.17 1.75 2.59
CA GLY A 125 -11.05 0.83 2.76
C GLY A 125 -11.07 -0.35 1.78
N MET A 126 -12.24 -0.96 1.58
CA MET A 126 -12.43 -2.03 0.57
C MET A 126 -12.11 -1.55 -0.85
N GLY A 127 -12.52 -0.33 -1.21
CA GLY A 127 -12.13 0.28 -2.49
C GLY A 127 -10.61 0.44 -2.63
N GLY A 128 -9.93 0.81 -1.54
CA GLY A 128 -8.47 0.86 -1.50
C GLY A 128 -7.80 -0.50 -1.70
N LEU A 129 -8.38 -1.59 -1.20
CA LEU A 129 -7.86 -2.95 -1.44
C LEU A 129 -7.90 -3.35 -2.91
N ILE A 130 -8.87 -2.85 -3.68
CA ILE A 130 -8.93 -3.09 -5.13
C ILE A 130 -7.71 -2.45 -5.82
N LEU A 131 -7.38 -1.19 -5.48
CA LEU A 131 -6.21 -0.51 -6.02
C LEU A 131 -4.91 -1.21 -5.61
N LEU A 132 -4.81 -1.62 -4.35
CA LEU A 132 -3.66 -2.36 -3.82
C LEU A 132 -3.47 -3.69 -4.55
N PHE A 133 -4.56 -4.43 -4.80
CA PHE A 133 -4.55 -5.68 -5.56
C PHE A 133 -4.09 -5.45 -7.01
N GLN A 134 -4.65 -4.45 -7.71
CA GLN A 134 -4.26 -4.13 -9.08
C GLN A 134 -2.79 -3.72 -9.19
N THR A 135 -2.29 -2.96 -8.21
CA THR A 135 -0.87 -2.60 -8.12
C THR A 135 0.00 -3.85 -7.96
N GLY A 136 -0.39 -4.75 -7.05
CA GLY A 136 0.28 -6.02 -6.81
C GLY A 136 0.28 -6.95 -8.02
N ASP A 137 -0.86 -7.07 -8.72
CA ASP A 137 -0.99 -7.89 -9.94
C ASP A 137 -0.03 -7.41 -11.05
N LEU A 138 0.02 -6.10 -11.29
CA LEU A 138 0.95 -5.53 -12.27
C LEU A 138 2.42 -5.75 -11.86
N GLY A 139 2.73 -5.63 -10.56
CA GLY A 139 4.07 -5.89 -10.03
C GLY A 139 4.47 -7.37 -10.17
N ALA A 140 3.56 -8.29 -9.83
CA ALA A 140 3.75 -9.72 -10.02
C ALA A 140 3.94 -10.06 -11.51
N LYS A 141 3.20 -9.42 -12.40
CA LYS A 141 3.35 -9.59 -13.84
C LYS A 141 4.73 -9.13 -14.35
N LEU A 142 5.27 -8.03 -13.82
CA LEU A 142 6.64 -7.59 -14.17
C LEU A 142 7.68 -8.66 -13.84
N VAL A 143 7.59 -9.24 -12.65
CA VAL A 143 8.51 -10.27 -12.20
C VAL A 143 8.24 -11.58 -12.96
N TYR A 144 7.08 -12.21 -12.77
CA TYR A 144 6.84 -13.58 -13.21
C TYR A 144 6.61 -13.75 -14.71
N LYS A 145 6.06 -12.73 -15.39
CA LYS A 145 5.84 -12.81 -16.85
C LYS A 145 7.01 -12.24 -17.64
N TYR A 146 7.59 -11.13 -17.18
CA TYR A 146 8.58 -10.40 -17.95
C TYR A 146 10.02 -10.50 -17.42
N GLY A 147 10.23 -11.14 -16.27
CA GLY A 147 11.56 -11.36 -15.70
C GLY A 147 12.22 -10.11 -15.13
N VAL A 148 11.48 -9.02 -14.92
CA VAL A 148 12.03 -7.76 -14.41
C VAL A 148 12.51 -7.96 -12.98
N GLY A 149 13.80 -7.71 -12.74
CA GLY A 149 14.42 -7.83 -11.41
C GLY A 149 14.73 -9.27 -10.96
N ILE A 150 14.81 -10.24 -11.87
CA ILE A 150 15.17 -11.63 -11.53
C ILE A 150 16.61 -11.96 -11.93
N ASN A 151 17.09 -11.47 -13.08
CA ASN A 151 18.47 -11.64 -13.54
C ASN A 151 18.91 -10.36 -14.27
N GLN A 152 20.04 -9.79 -13.85
CA GLN A 152 20.79 -8.78 -14.62
C GLN A 152 22.17 -9.34 -14.93
#